data_AF-Q21152-F1
#
_entry.id   AF-Q21152-F1
#
_cell.length_a   1.000
_cell.length_b   1.000
_cell.length_c   1.000
_cell.angle_alpha   90.00
_cell.angle_beta   90.00
_cell.angle_gamma   90.00
#
_symmetry.space_group_name_H-M   'P 1'
#
loop_
_entity.id
_entity.type
_entity.pdbx_description
1 polymer ?
#
loop_
_entity_poly.entity_id
_entity_poly.type
_entity_poly.pdbx_seq_one_letter_code
_entity_poly.pdbx_strand_id
1 'polypeptide(L)'
;MFTLRACSLILVSVAVFVLGRPAEEQMTEKDFTNLVFTVEKFDQILKAYSEYKQFMPSYVLEPLDNITDEQKTQAVQMVNDYHAGKFEPKNYDEYIAIMKKSYPALAGPYETMYNKYKEQVAKLGPKGQEYCNGLEAQMYTDASPDRVVWACHIFNNAKSAVSGAKALLQDDSEAAKIEEAFPEAVKLLNSKKFEAYSIIVNNLKPLDCVKDREQVFNTIKLMDKQSVLTNN
;
A
#
# COMPACT_ATOMS: atom_id res chain seq x y z
N MET A 1 -9.67 -4.89 2.42
CA MET A 1 -8.50 -5.79 2.27
C MET A 1 -7.31 -5.17 1.55
N PHE A 2 -7.44 -4.69 0.29
CA PHE A 2 -6.41 -3.79 -0.28
C PHE A 2 -6.10 -2.62 0.66
N THR A 3 -7.09 -2.24 1.46
CA THR A 3 -7.20 -1.05 2.29
C THR A 3 -6.37 -0.95 3.57
N LEU A 4 -5.78 -2.04 4.11
CA LEU A 4 -4.77 -1.90 5.19
C LEU A 4 -3.33 -2.06 4.68
N ARG A 5 -3.12 -2.88 3.64
CA ARG A 5 -2.01 -2.61 2.70
C ARG A 5 -2.13 -1.19 2.11
N ALA A 6 -3.30 -0.54 2.19
CA ALA A 6 -3.45 0.88 1.93
C ALA A 6 -3.22 1.74 3.20
N CYS A 7 -3.75 1.47 4.40
CA CYS A 7 -3.38 2.26 5.60
C CYS A 7 -1.86 2.34 5.85
N SER A 8 -1.09 1.33 5.43
CA SER A 8 0.36 1.29 5.57
C SER A 8 1.14 1.58 4.27
N LEU A 9 0.54 1.42 3.07
CA LEU A 9 1.17 1.75 1.77
C LEU A 9 0.39 2.77 0.89
N ILE A 10 -0.59 3.52 1.41
CA ILE A 10 -1.16 4.74 0.76
C ILE A 10 -0.15 5.86 0.78
N LEU A 11 0.69 5.88 1.80
CA LEU A 11 1.84 6.76 1.89
C LEU A 11 2.93 6.43 0.85
N VAL A 12 3.00 5.20 0.27
CA VAL A 12 4.18 4.79 -0.53
C VAL A 12 3.96 3.89 -1.79
N SER A 13 2.85 3.16 -2.00
CA SER A 13 2.86 2.05 -3.01
C SER A 13 1.58 1.67 -3.80
N VAL A 14 0.48 2.45 -3.83
CA VAL A 14 -0.73 2.10 -4.62
C VAL A 14 -1.29 3.25 -5.49
N ALA A 15 -0.44 3.89 -6.29
CA ALA A 15 -0.85 4.85 -7.34
C ALA A 15 -0.95 4.20 -8.74
N VAL A 16 -1.71 3.11 -8.85
CA VAL A 16 -1.93 2.41 -10.13
C VAL A 16 -3.00 3.15 -10.96
N PHE A 17 -2.88 3.12 -12.31
CA PHE A 17 -3.89 3.38 -13.37
C PHE A 17 -3.92 4.73 -14.14
N VAL A 18 -4.30 4.59 -15.43
CA VAL A 18 -4.67 5.58 -16.47
C VAL A 18 -3.50 6.32 -17.18
N LEU A 19 -3.78 7.07 -18.25
CA LEU A 19 -2.95 7.26 -19.45
C LEU A 19 -1.88 8.38 -19.36
N GLY A 20 -0.72 8.09 -19.98
CA GLY A 20 0.52 8.84 -19.89
C GLY A 20 0.55 10.31 -20.35
N ARG A 21 1.57 11.01 -19.83
CA ARG A 21 2.20 12.20 -20.41
C ARG A 21 3.71 11.95 -20.61
N PRO A 22 4.38 12.65 -21.54
CA PRO A 22 5.78 12.39 -21.88
C PRO A 22 6.77 12.99 -20.87
N ALA A 23 8.03 12.55 -20.99
CA ALA A 23 9.08 12.75 -20.00
C ALA A 23 9.67 14.17 -19.97
N GLU A 24 9.64 14.79 -18.79
CA GLU A 24 10.76 15.59 -18.29
C GLU A 24 11.77 14.63 -17.62
N GLU A 25 12.91 15.12 -17.11
CA GLU A 25 14.06 14.30 -16.68
C GLU A 25 13.65 13.10 -15.81
N GLN A 26 13.81 11.89 -16.36
CA GLN A 26 13.38 10.67 -15.67
C GLN A 26 14.28 10.41 -14.46
N MET A 27 13.66 10.32 -13.29
CA MET A 27 14.29 9.84 -12.07
C MET A 27 15.03 8.52 -12.33
N THR A 28 16.27 8.39 -11.88
CA THR A 28 17.00 7.11 -11.95
C THR A 28 16.62 6.20 -10.79
N GLU A 29 16.96 4.91 -10.87
CA GLU A 29 16.79 3.97 -9.74
C GLU A 29 17.52 4.46 -8.48
N LYS A 30 18.67 5.11 -8.67
CA LYS A 30 19.46 5.70 -7.58
C LYS A 30 18.74 6.90 -6.96
N ASP A 31 18.16 7.78 -7.77
CA ASP A 31 17.42 8.95 -7.27
C ASP A 31 16.17 8.51 -6.51
N PHE A 32 15.44 7.52 -7.04
CA PHE A 32 14.29 6.91 -6.37
C PHE A 32 14.66 6.24 -5.04
N THR A 33 15.77 5.49 -5.00
CA THR A 33 16.28 4.88 -3.77
C THR A 33 16.58 5.94 -2.71
N ASN A 34 17.22 7.04 -3.10
CA ASN A 34 17.63 8.14 -2.22
C ASN A 34 16.57 9.26 -2.05
N LEU A 35 15.34 9.05 -2.53
CA LEU A 35 14.28 10.06 -2.50
C LEU A 35 14.03 10.57 -1.06
N VAL A 36 14.09 11.89 -0.88
CA VAL A 36 13.60 12.54 0.34
C VAL A 36 12.17 12.97 0.08
N PHE A 37 11.24 12.38 0.82
CA PHE A 37 9.83 12.67 0.70
C PHE A 37 9.52 14.06 1.28
N THR A 38 8.56 14.77 0.69
CA THR A 38 8.16 16.14 1.10
C THR A 38 6.65 16.23 1.31
N VAL A 39 6.18 17.27 2.02
CA VAL A 39 4.73 17.51 2.20
C VAL A 39 4.06 17.78 0.86
N GLU A 40 4.71 18.50 -0.06
CA GLU A 40 4.20 18.71 -1.42
C GLU A 40 4.03 17.39 -2.18
N LYS A 41 5.05 16.52 -2.14
CA LYS A 41 4.99 15.19 -2.76
C LYS A 41 3.90 14.32 -2.13
N PHE A 42 3.68 14.46 -0.82
CA PHE A 42 2.57 13.80 -0.13
C PHE A 42 1.20 14.32 -0.58
N ASP A 43 1.02 15.63 -0.73
CA ASP A 43 -0.21 16.21 -1.26
C ASP A 43 -0.47 15.83 -2.73
N GLN A 44 0.59 15.70 -3.55
CA GLN A 44 0.50 15.14 -4.90
C GLN A 44 0.00 13.69 -4.86
N ILE A 45 0.50 12.86 -3.92
CA ILE A 45 -0.02 11.50 -3.66
C ILE A 45 -1.50 11.54 -3.25
N LEU A 46 -1.89 12.31 -2.24
CA LEU A 46 -3.29 12.36 -1.78
C LEU A 46 -4.25 12.78 -2.92
N LYS A 47 -3.83 13.73 -3.74
CA LYS A 47 -4.56 14.15 -4.95
C LYS A 47 -4.68 13.02 -5.98
N ALA A 48 -3.59 12.31 -6.28
CA ALA A 48 -3.60 11.17 -7.20
C ALA A 48 -4.55 10.06 -6.74
N TYR A 49 -4.61 9.81 -5.43
CA TYR A 49 -5.42 8.76 -4.84
C TYR A 49 -6.91 9.11 -4.76
N SER A 50 -7.29 10.38 -5.03
CA SER A 50 -8.69 10.83 -5.01
C SER A 50 -9.61 10.03 -5.95
N GLU A 51 -9.07 9.51 -7.07
CA GLU A 51 -9.81 8.64 -8.01
C GLU A 51 -10.22 7.27 -7.41
N TYR A 52 -9.58 6.84 -6.32
CA TYR A 52 -9.74 5.52 -5.70
C TYR A 52 -10.53 5.55 -4.40
N LYS A 53 -10.91 6.73 -3.90
CA LYS A 53 -11.70 6.91 -2.66
C LYS A 53 -12.94 6.01 -2.62
N GLN A 54 -13.59 5.83 -3.76
CA GLN A 54 -14.76 4.95 -3.94
C GLN A 54 -14.51 3.44 -3.74
N PHE A 55 -13.27 3.05 -3.46
CA PHE A 55 -12.80 1.69 -3.16
C PHE A 55 -12.16 1.60 -1.75
N MET A 56 -12.24 2.68 -0.96
CA MET A 56 -11.71 2.75 0.39
C MET A 56 -12.86 2.84 1.41
N PRO A 57 -12.87 2.00 2.47
CA PRO A 57 -13.76 2.15 3.60
C PRO A 57 -13.62 3.52 4.25
N SER A 58 -14.71 4.04 4.80
CA SER A 58 -14.73 5.37 5.43
C SER A 58 -13.70 5.50 6.57
N TYR A 59 -13.49 4.44 7.36
CA TYR A 59 -12.48 4.43 8.42
C TYR A 59 -11.03 4.61 7.93
N VAL A 60 -10.75 4.42 6.64
CA VAL A 60 -9.46 4.76 6.00
C VAL A 60 -9.49 6.16 5.39
N LEU A 61 -10.62 6.50 4.76
CA LEU A 61 -10.76 7.74 4.00
C LEU A 61 -10.89 8.97 4.91
N GLU A 62 -11.67 8.89 5.99
CA GLU A 62 -11.94 10.02 6.88
C GLU A 62 -10.65 10.60 7.53
N PRO A 63 -9.70 9.80 8.04
CA PRO A 63 -8.43 10.32 8.54
C PRO A 63 -7.54 10.95 7.45
N LEU A 64 -7.63 10.48 6.20
CA LEU A 64 -6.86 11.03 5.08
C LEU A 64 -7.46 12.34 4.57
N ASP A 65 -8.79 12.45 4.54
CA ASP A 65 -9.49 13.65 4.07
C ASP A 65 -9.47 14.78 5.11
N ASN A 66 -9.27 14.45 6.38
CA ASN A 66 -9.13 15.40 7.49
C ASN A 66 -7.69 15.50 8.04
N ILE A 67 -6.68 15.06 7.27
CA ILE A 67 -5.29 15.05 7.74
C ILE A 67 -4.75 16.47 7.95
N THR A 68 -4.24 16.75 9.14
CA THR A 68 -3.71 18.08 9.50
C THR A 68 -2.30 18.31 8.97
N ASP A 69 -1.86 19.56 8.83
CA ASP A 69 -0.49 19.86 8.38
C ASP A 69 0.59 19.32 9.33
N GLU A 70 0.30 19.22 10.63
CA GLU A 70 1.16 18.53 11.60
C GLU A 70 1.26 17.03 11.30
N GLN A 71 0.13 16.38 11.01
CA GLN A 71 0.09 14.98 10.63
C GLN A 71 0.80 14.74 9.30
N LYS A 72 0.59 15.58 8.28
CA LYS A 72 1.36 15.53 7.01
C LYS A 72 2.87 15.62 7.27
N THR A 73 3.29 16.56 8.11
CA THR A 73 4.71 16.75 8.47
C THR A 73 5.29 15.52 9.15
N GLN A 74 4.58 14.96 10.15
CA GLN A 74 5.02 13.74 10.83
C GLN A 74 4.98 12.50 9.93
N ALA A 75 4.04 12.41 8.98
CA ALA A 75 3.96 11.29 8.02
C ALA A 75 5.15 11.29 7.06
N VAL A 76 5.49 12.47 6.53
CA VAL A 76 6.69 12.67 5.71
C VAL A 76 7.96 12.35 6.50
N GLN A 77 8.05 12.82 7.75
CA GLN A 77 9.20 12.52 8.61
C GLN A 77 9.33 11.01 8.88
N MET A 78 8.23 10.32 9.22
CA MET A 78 8.20 8.88 9.49
C MET A 78 8.63 8.05 8.28
N VAL A 79 8.15 8.40 7.07
CA VAL A 79 8.54 7.72 5.81
C VAL A 79 10.03 7.93 5.53
N ASN A 80 10.54 9.15 5.71
CA ASN A 80 11.98 9.43 5.54
C ASN A 80 12.85 8.73 6.59
N ASP A 81 12.42 8.70 7.84
CA ASP A 81 13.13 8.04 8.94
C ASP A 81 13.17 6.52 8.76
N TYR A 82 12.08 5.91 8.29
CA TYR A 82 12.01 4.49 7.92
C TYR A 82 12.98 4.15 6.79
N HIS A 83 12.95 4.90 5.68
CA HIS A 83 13.85 4.67 4.54
C HIS A 83 15.31 5.06 4.81
N ALA A 84 15.58 5.86 5.83
CA ALA A 84 16.92 6.07 6.39
C ALA A 84 17.38 4.94 7.34
N GLY A 85 16.59 3.87 7.49
CA GLY A 85 16.92 2.70 8.30
C GLY A 85 16.86 2.94 9.82
N LYS A 86 16.16 3.99 10.29
CA LYS A 86 16.12 4.33 11.73
C LYS A 86 15.28 3.35 12.55
N PHE A 87 14.36 2.62 11.92
CA PHE A 87 13.54 1.59 12.55
C PHE A 87 13.00 0.60 11.51
N GLU A 88 12.81 -0.66 11.92
CA GLU A 88 12.18 -1.71 11.12
C GLU A 88 11.22 -2.50 12.01
N PRO A 89 9.91 -2.18 12.03
CA PRO A 89 8.97 -2.85 12.91
C PRO A 89 8.70 -4.27 12.39
N LYS A 90 8.68 -5.26 13.27
CA LYS A 90 8.43 -6.67 12.91
C LYS A 90 6.97 -7.09 13.09
N ASN A 91 6.14 -6.19 13.62
CA ASN A 91 4.70 -6.38 13.85
C ASN A 91 4.01 -5.01 14.10
N TYR A 92 2.67 -5.04 14.26
CA TYR A 92 1.87 -3.86 14.58
C TYR A 92 2.27 -3.21 15.91
N ASP A 93 2.51 -3.98 16.97
CA ASP A 93 2.76 -3.46 18.32
C ASP A 93 4.06 -2.62 18.37
N GLU A 94 5.12 -3.10 17.70
CA GLU A 94 6.35 -2.34 17.50
C GLU A 94 6.11 -1.06 16.69
N TYR A 95 5.33 -1.15 15.60
CA TYR A 95 5.06 0.00 14.73
C TYR A 95 4.27 1.10 15.46
N ILE A 96 3.18 0.74 16.15
CA ILE A 96 2.39 1.71 16.91
C ILE A 96 3.17 2.27 18.11
N ALA A 97 4.08 1.49 18.73
CA ALA A 97 4.97 2.00 19.77
C ALA A 97 5.95 3.05 19.23
N ILE A 98 6.51 2.85 18.02
CA ILE A 98 7.34 3.85 17.33
C ILE A 98 6.52 5.10 17.01
N MET A 99 5.31 4.95 16.47
CA MET A 99 4.41 6.08 16.18
C MET A 99 4.06 6.87 17.46
N LYS A 100 3.65 6.20 18.54
CA LYS A 100 3.32 6.85 19.81
C LYS A 100 4.51 7.61 20.43
N LYS A 101 5.74 7.16 20.18
CA LYS A 101 6.97 7.78 20.69
C LYS A 101 7.48 8.94 19.83
N SER A 102 7.47 8.79 18.51
CA SER A 102 8.18 9.67 17.57
C SER A 102 7.25 10.49 16.67
N TYR A 103 6.02 10.02 16.43
CA TYR A 103 5.05 10.62 15.50
C TYR A 103 3.64 10.67 16.15
N PRO A 104 3.49 11.31 17.33
CA PRO A 104 2.29 11.17 18.17
C PRO A 104 1.00 11.69 17.52
N ALA A 105 1.07 12.66 16.60
CA ALA A 105 -0.12 13.18 15.90
C ALA A 105 -0.72 12.15 14.91
N LEU A 106 0.10 11.20 14.43
CA LEU A 106 -0.35 10.09 13.57
C LEU A 106 -0.87 8.89 14.36
N ALA A 107 -0.36 8.67 15.57
CA ALA A 107 -0.56 7.42 16.29
C ALA A 107 -2.04 7.13 16.59
N GLY A 108 -2.78 8.11 17.10
CA GLY A 108 -4.22 7.98 17.39
C GLY A 108 -5.08 7.68 16.16
N PRO A 109 -4.97 8.45 15.06
CA PRO A 109 -5.62 8.14 13.80
C PRO A 109 -5.27 6.76 13.27
N TYR A 110 -3.98 6.38 13.24
CA TYR A 110 -3.55 5.08 12.71
C TYR A 110 -4.09 3.91 13.54
N GLU A 111 -4.02 3.99 14.87
CA GLU A 111 -4.60 3.00 15.78
C GLU A 111 -6.12 2.87 15.59
N THR A 112 -6.82 3.98 15.33
CA THR A 112 -8.25 3.96 15.02
C THR A 112 -8.53 3.24 13.69
N MET A 113 -7.77 3.55 12.62
CA MET A 113 -7.89 2.86 11.33
C MET A 113 -7.64 1.35 11.46
N TYR A 114 -6.57 0.98 12.18
CA TYR A 114 -6.19 -0.41 12.38
C TYR A 114 -7.22 -1.18 13.19
N ASN A 115 -7.73 -0.62 14.29
CA ASN A 115 -8.77 -1.25 15.09
C ASN A 115 -10.06 -1.46 14.27
N LYS A 116 -10.48 -0.46 13.47
CA LYS A 116 -11.64 -0.62 12.56
C LYS A 116 -11.42 -1.64 11.45
N TYR A 117 -10.20 -1.81 10.97
CA TYR A 117 -9.84 -2.92 10.10
C TYR A 117 -9.97 -4.26 10.81
N LYS A 118 -9.38 -4.45 12.00
CA LYS A 118 -9.46 -5.73 12.73
C LYS A 118 -10.90 -6.09 13.15
N GLU A 119 -11.75 -5.10 13.44
CA GLU A 119 -13.20 -5.30 13.57
C GLU A 119 -13.84 -5.89 12.30
N GLN A 120 -13.44 -5.46 11.09
CA GLN A 120 -13.93 -6.06 9.85
C GLN A 120 -13.31 -7.44 9.60
N VAL A 121 -12.02 -7.65 9.90
CA VAL A 121 -11.39 -8.99 9.81
C VAL A 121 -12.13 -10.01 10.65
N ALA A 122 -12.53 -9.65 11.88
CA ALA A 122 -13.26 -10.54 12.79
C ALA A 122 -14.63 -11.02 12.26
N LYS A 123 -15.21 -10.35 11.26
CA LYS A 123 -16.45 -10.79 10.59
C LYS A 123 -16.23 -11.84 9.49
N LEU A 124 -15.01 -11.98 8.98
CA LEU A 124 -14.69 -12.94 7.94
C LEU A 124 -14.83 -14.38 8.45
N GLY A 125 -14.99 -15.34 7.53
CA GLY A 125 -14.86 -16.75 7.86
C GLY A 125 -13.39 -17.13 8.10
N PRO A 126 -13.12 -18.37 8.55
CA PRO A 126 -11.78 -18.81 8.92
C PRO A 126 -10.73 -18.59 7.81
N LYS A 127 -11.07 -18.82 6.54
CA LYS A 127 -10.12 -18.64 5.42
C LYS A 127 -9.87 -17.17 5.15
N GLY A 128 -10.91 -16.33 5.25
CA GLY A 128 -10.76 -14.89 5.13
C GLY A 128 -9.90 -14.29 6.25
N GLN A 129 -10.09 -14.76 7.50
CA GLN A 129 -9.25 -14.35 8.64
C GLN A 129 -7.80 -14.80 8.50
N GLU A 130 -7.56 -16.05 8.13
CA GLU A 130 -6.22 -16.60 7.86
C GLU A 130 -5.50 -15.78 6.78
N TYR A 131 -6.18 -15.50 5.66
CA TYR A 131 -5.66 -14.68 4.58
C TYR A 131 -5.36 -13.24 5.00
N CYS A 132 -6.25 -12.60 5.76
CA CYS A 132 -6.03 -11.27 6.35
C CYS A 132 -4.75 -11.23 7.21
N ASN A 133 -4.63 -12.17 8.14
CA ASN A 133 -3.51 -12.21 9.09
C ASN A 133 -2.20 -12.60 8.39
N GLY A 134 -2.24 -13.50 7.41
CA GLY A 134 -1.10 -13.86 6.56
C GLY A 134 -0.57 -12.68 5.73
N LEU A 135 -1.46 -11.90 5.10
CA LEU A 135 -1.07 -10.70 4.35
C LEU A 135 -0.42 -9.62 5.24
N GLU A 136 -0.87 -9.52 6.48
CA GLU A 136 -0.38 -8.58 7.51
C GLU A 136 1.01 -9.00 8.01
N ALA A 137 1.19 -10.27 8.38
CA ALA A 137 2.51 -10.82 8.75
C ALA A 137 3.52 -10.72 7.59
N GLN A 138 3.07 -10.99 6.36
CA GLN A 138 3.89 -10.83 5.16
C GLN A 138 4.29 -9.37 4.92
N MET A 139 3.44 -8.38 5.26
CA MET A 139 3.79 -6.96 5.12
C MET A 139 5.01 -6.57 5.95
N TYR A 140 5.09 -7.04 7.20
CA TYR A 140 6.27 -6.81 8.07
C TYR A 140 7.48 -7.67 7.68
N THR A 141 7.25 -8.82 7.04
CA THR A 141 8.33 -9.68 6.50
C THR A 141 8.94 -9.08 5.23
N ASP A 142 8.11 -8.47 4.37
CA ASP A 142 8.52 -7.82 3.11
C ASP A 142 9.14 -6.43 3.35
N ALA A 143 8.91 -5.83 4.51
CA ALA A 143 9.33 -4.47 4.85
C ALA A 143 10.85 -4.30 4.74
N SER A 144 11.29 -3.40 3.85
CA SER A 144 12.69 -2.98 3.73
C SER A 144 12.81 -1.44 3.75
N PRO A 145 13.82 -0.86 4.43
CA PRO A 145 14.21 0.54 4.26
C PRO A 145 14.60 0.88 2.81
N ASP A 146 15.16 -0.08 2.07
CA ASP A 146 15.44 0.09 0.65
C ASP A 146 14.13 -0.02 -0.16
N ARG A 147 13.75 1.08 -0.79
CA ARG A 147 12.50 1.21 -1.57
C ARG A 147 12.39 0.23 -2.73
N VAL A 148 13.51 -0.08 -3.38
CA VAL A 148 13.54 -0.98 -4.54
C VAL A 148 13.46 -2.42 -4.07
N VAL A 149 14.16 -2.78 -2.99
CA VAL A 149 14.02 -4.11 -2.36
C VAL A 149 12.59 -4.33 -1.86
N TRP A 150 11.99 -3.32 -1.20
CA TRP A 150 10.60 -3.41 -0.73
C TRP A 150 9.60 -3.56 -1.89
N ALA A 151 9.74 -2.76 -2.96
CA ALA A 151 8.91 -2.88 -4.15
C ALA A 151 9.07 -4.27 -4.82
N CYS A 152 10.28 -4.82 -4.83
CA CYS A 152 10.53 -6.18 -5.33
C CYS A 152 9.78 -7.24 -4.52
N HIS A 153 9.82 -7.18 -3.18
CA HIS A 153 9.04 -8.08 -2.33
C HIS A 153 7.53 -7.96 -2.62
N ILE A 154 7.02 -6.73 -2.75
CA ILE A 154 5.62 -6.46 -3.12
C ILE A 154 5.28 -7.09 -4.48
N PHE A 155 6.13 -6.95 -5.50
CA PHE A 155 5.89 -7.52 -6.83
C PHE A 155 5.93 -9.06 -6.84
N ASN A 156 6.90 -9.65 -6.14
CA ASN A 156 6.99 -11.11 -5.97
C ASN A 156 5.74 -11.69 -5.28
N ASN A 157 5.19 -10.98 -4.29
CA ASN A 157 3.99 -11.39 -3.54
C ASN A 157 2.66 -10.86 -4.13
N ALA A 158 2.69 -10.03 -5.18
CA ALA A 158 1.47 -9.46 -5.76
C ALA A 158 0.58 -10.55 -6.38
N LYS A 159 1.19 -11.55 -7.03
CA LYS A 159 0.46 -12.63 -7.70
C LYS A 159 -0.32 -13.50 -6.70
N SER A 160 0.32 -13.93 -5.62
CA SER A 160 -0.32 -14.74 -4.57
C SER A 160 -1.44 -13.98 -3.86
N ALA A 161 -1.26 -12.68 -3.59
CA ALA A 161 -2.32 -11.82 -3.06
C ALA A 161 -3.51 -11.67 -4.04
N VAL A 162 -3.26 -11.40 -5.32
CA VAL A 162 -4.34 -11.31 -6.32
C VAL A 162 -5.09 -12.63 -6.48
N SER A 163 -4.39 -13.77 -6.52
CA SER A 163 -5.05 -15.08 -6.63
C SER A 163 -5.80 -15.47 -5.35
N GLY A 164 -5.24 -15.20 -4.16
CA GLY A 164 -5.87 -15.51 -2.88
C GLY A 164 -7.17 -14.72 -2.68
N ALA A 165 -7.15 -13.42 -2.96
CA ALA A 165 -8.36 -12.59 -2.92
C ALA A 165 -9.45 -13.08 -3.89
N LYS A 166 -9.09 -13.48 -5.11
CA LYS A 166 -10.06 -14.01 -6.08
C LYS A 166 -10.62 -15.37 -5.67
N ALA A 167 -9.78 -16.28 -5.17
CA ALA A 167 -10.21 -17.59 -4.71
C ALA A 167 -11.20 -17.49 -3.54
N LEU A 168 -10.98 -16.56 -2.61
CA LEU A 168 -11.90 -16.29 -1.50
C LEU A 168 -13.26 -15.73 -1.94
N LEU A 169 -13.31 -14.90 -3.00
CA LEU A 169 -14.58 -14.45 -3.59
C LEU A 169 -15.31 -15.54 -4.39
N GLN A 170 -14.64 -16.64 -4.71
CA GLN A 170 -15.20 -17.82 -5.38
C GLN A 170 -15.58 -18.94 -4.40
N ASP A 171 -15.35 -18.74 -3.10
CA ASP A 171 -15.70 -19.69 -2.05
C ASP A 171 -17.05 -19.32 -1.42
N ASP A 172 -18.08 -20.13 -1.69
CA ASP A 172 -19.45 -19.93 -1.18
C ASP A 172 -19.53 -19.78 0.35
N SER A 173 -18.57 -20.31 1.11
CA SER A 173 -18.53 -20.21 2.58
C SER A 173 -17.92 -18.91 3.12
N GLU A 174 -17.28 -18.12 2.25
CA GLU A 174 -16.55 -16.88 2.59
C GLU A 174 -17.10 -15.66 1.85
N ALA A 175 -17.52 -15.78 0.59
CA ALA A 175 -17.85 -14.66 -0.30
C ALA A 175 -18.81 -13.62 0.31
N ALA A 176 -19.94 -14.07 0.88
CA ALA A 176 -20.92 -13.19 1.50
C ALA A 176 -20.37 -12.43 2.72
N LYS A 177 -19.49 -13.06 3.51
CA LYS A 177 -18.85 -12.42 4.69
C LYS A 177 -17.81 -11.38 4.25
N ILE A 178 -17.12 -11.63 3.14
CA ILE A 178 -16.16 -10.69 2.55
C ILE A 178 -16.90 -9.47 1.99
N GLU A 179 -18.06 -9.67 1.36
CA GLU A 179 -18.92 -8.57 0.90
C GLU A 179 -19.49 -7.74 2.06
N GLU A 180 -19.89 -8.37 3.16
CA GLU A 180 -20.33 -7.65 4.37
C GLU A 180 -19.19 -6.87 5.04
N ALA A 181 -18.00 -7.47 5.17
CA ALA A 181 -16.87 -6.90 5.90
C ALA A 181 -16.06 -5.87 5.09
N PHE A 182 -15.98 -6.04 3.76
CA PHE A 182 -15.16 -5.20 2.87
C PHE A 182 -15.84 -4.95 1.51
N PRO A 183 -17.06 -4.37 1.47
CA PRO A 183 -17.81 -4.17 0.23
C PRO A 183 -17.04 -3.34 -0.81
N GLU A 184 -16.25 -2.35 -0.38
CA GLU A 184 -15.42 -1.53 -1.27
C GLU A 184 -14.27 -2.32 -1.89
N ALA A 185 -13.76 -3.34 -1.18
CA ALA A 185 -12.75 -4.25 -1.72
C ALA A 185 -13.36 -5.22 -2.74
N VAL A 186 -14.58 -5.74 -2.50
CA VAL A 186 -15.30 -6.55 -3.50
C VAL A 186 -15.57 -5.72 -4.76
N LYS A 187 -16.06 -4.48 -4.59
CA LYS A 187 -16.25 -3.52 -5.68
C LYS A 187 -14.95 -3.24 -6.46
N LEU A 188 -13.80 -3.14 -5.79
CA LEU A 188 -12.50 -3.00 -6.45
C LEU A 188 -12.15 -4.27 -7.23
N LEU A 189 -12.24 -5.45 -6.60
CA LEU A 189 -11.87 -6.75 -7.20
C LEU A 189 -12.71 -7.08 -8.45
N ASN A 190 -13.96 -6.60 -8.51
CA ASN A 190 -14.86 -6.75 -9.66
C ASN A 190 -14.76 -5.58 -10.68
N SER A 191 -13.83 -4.64 -10.51
CA SER A 191 -13.69 -3.49 -11.41
C SER A 191 -12.75 -3.77 -12.61
N LYS A 192 -13.05 -3.15 -13.76
CA LYS A 192 -12.14 -3.13 -14.93
C LYS A 192 -10.75 -2.57 -14.61
N LYS A 193 -10.64 -1.69 -13.59
CA LYS A 193 -9.34 -1.25 -13.08
C LYS A 193 -8.59 -2.47 -12.52
N PHE A 194 -9.13 -3.17 -11.52
CA PHE A 194 -8.45 -4.33 -10.94
C PHE A 194 -8.20 -5.49 -11.92
N GLU A 195 -9.07 -5.68 -12.92
CA GLU A 195 -8.83 -6.60 -14.04
C GLU A 195 -7.51 -6.28 -14.77
N ALA A 196 -7.32 -5.03 -15.19
CA ALA A 196 -6.09 -4.60 -15.86
C ALA A 196 -4.83 -4.73 -14.97
N TYR A 197 -4.95 -4.45 -13.67
CA TYR A 197 -3.85 -4.68 -12.70
C TYR A 197 -3.54 -6.18 -12.55
N SER A 198 -4.58 -7.02 -12.46
CA SER A 198 -4.42 -8.48 -12.40
C SER A 198 -3.64 -9.02 -13.61
N ILE A 199 -3.89 -8.47 -14.81
CA ILE A 199 -3.16 -8.86 -16.03
C ILE A 199 -1.67 -8.53 -15.91
N ILE A 200 -1.32 -7.32 -15.43
CA ILE A 200 0.10 -6.95 -15.24
C ILE A 200 0.74 -7.89 -14.21
N VAL A 201 0.14 -8.01 -13.02
CA VAL A 201 0.65 -8.81 -11.90
C VAL A 201 0.82 -10.28 -12.26
N ASN A 202 -0.12 -10.89 -12.99
CA ASN A 202 -0.04 -12.29 -13.38
C ASN A 202 1.09 -12.58 -14.38
N ASN A 203 1.55 -11.57 -15.12
CA ASN A 203 2.66 -11.63 -16.07
C ASN A 203 4.02 -11.21 -15.46
N LEU A 204 4.05 -10.74 -14.21
CA LEU A 204 5.31 -10.53 -13.50
C LEU A 204 6.01 -11.88 -13.28
N LYS A 205 7.29 -11.92 -13.65
CA LYS A 205 8.20 -13.01 -13.27
C LYS A 205 8.75 -12.73 -11.87
N PRO A 206 9.14 -13.76 -11.10
CA PRO A 206 9.92 -13.56 -9.89
C PRO A 206 11.19 -12.78 -10.18
N LEU A 207 11.52 -11.82 -9.30
CA LEU A 207 12.67 -10.92 -9.40
C LEU A 207 13.64 -11.20 -8.25
N ASP A 208 14.94 -11.20 -8.54
CA ASP A 208 16.01 -11.13 -7.55
C ASP A 208 16.15 -9.69 -7.06
N CYS A 209 15.74 -9.42 -5.82
CA CYS A 209 15.66 -8.05 -5.29
C CYS A 209 17.00 -7.33 -5.14
N VAL A 210 18.13 -8.03 -5.30
CA VAL A 210 19.48 -7.44 -5.30
C VAL A 210 20.01 -7.26 -6.72
N LYS A 211 19.74 -8.20 -7.64
CA LYS A 211 20.27 -8.16 -9.02
C LYS A 211 19.36 -7.42 -10.00
N ASP A 212 18.05 -7.54 -9.86
CA ASP A 212 17.06 -7.06 -10.84
C ASP A 212 16.55 -5.64 -10.52
N ARG A 213 17.30 -4.85 -9.73
CA ARG A 213 16.89 -3.52 -9.23
C ARG A 213 16.40 -2.58 -10.34
N GLU A 214 17.07 -2.54 -11.48
CA GLU A 214 16.66 -1.72 -12.62
C GLU A 214 15.32 -2.21 -13.22
N GLN A 215 15.10 -3.52 -13.30
CA GLN A 215 13.83 -4.09 -13.74
C GLN A 215 12.71 -3.82 -12.73
N VAL A 216 13.00 -3.88 -11.43
CA VAL A 216 12.07 -3.49 -10.37
C VAL A 216 11.70 -2.01 -10.51
N PHE A 217 12.68 -1.12 -10.70
CA PHE A 217 12.43 0.32 -10.89
C PHE A 217 11.66 0.62 -12.18
N ASN A 218 11.97 -0.04 -13.29
CA ASN A 218 11.18 0.05 -14.53
C ASN A 218 9.75 -0.50 -14.33
N THR A 219 9.55 -1.48 -13.45
CA THR A 219 8.21 -1.96 -13.05
C THR A 219 7.49 -0.94 -12.18
N ILE A 220 8.19 -0.24 -11.26
CA ILE A 220 7.62 0.89 -10.50
C ILE A 220 7.13 1.97 -11.47
N LYS A 221 7.95 2.43 -12.43
CA LYS A 221 7.57 3.41 -13.45
C LYS A 221 6.37 2.97 -14.31
N LEU A 222 6.27 1.68 -14.65
CA LEU A 222 5.12 1.14 -15.38
C LEU A 222 3.81 1.19 -14.58
N MET A 223 3.91 1.14 -13.25
CA MET A 223 2.78 1.12 -12.32
C MET A 223 2.39 2.52 -11.85
N ASP A 224 3.35 3.41 -11.60
CA ASP A 224 3.18 4.83 -11.25
C ASP A 224 2.83 5.68 -12.49
N LYS A 225 1.63 5.47 -13.02
CA LYS A 225 1.22 6.07 -14.30
C LYS A 225 0.88 7.55 -14.24
N GLN A 226 0.60 8.07 -13.04
CA GLN A 226 0.51 9.51 -12.80
C GLN A 226 1.90 10.15 -12.60
N SER A 227 2.96 9.33 -12.58
CA SER A 227 4.36 9.72 -12.40
C SER A 227 4.61 10.54 -11.15
N VAL A 228 3.86 10.25 -10.08
CA VAL A 228 3.93 11.01 -8.82
C VAL A 228 5.10 10.53 -7.97
N LEU A 229 5.41 9.24 -7.99
CA LEU A 229 6.55 8.64 -7.30
C LEU A 229 7.84 8.70 -8.11
N THR A 230 7.75 8.73 -9.46
CA THR A 230 8.90 8.58 -10.36
C THR A 230 9.24 9.80 -11.20
N ASN A 231 8.53 10.93 -11.03
CA ASN A 231 9.02 12.25 -11.44
C ASN A 231 9.27 13.12 -10.20
N ASN A 232 10.14 14.11 -10.36
CA ASN A 232 10.38 15.17 -9.40
C ASN A 232 9.14 16.06 -9.25
#